data_AF-A0A3S0EAQ2-F1
#
_entry.id   AF-A0A3S0EAQ2-F1
#
_cell.length_a   1.000
_cell.length_b   1.000
_cell.length_c   1.000
_cell.angle_alpha   90.00
_cell.angle_beta   90.00
_cell.angle_gamma   90.00
#
_symmetry.space_group_name_H-M   'P 1'
#
loop_
_entity.id
_entity.type
_entity.pdbx_description
1 polymer ?
#
loop_
_entity_poly.entity_id
_entity_poly.type
_entity_poly.pdbx_seq_one_letter_code
_entity_poly.pdbx_strand_id
1 'polypeptide(L)'
;MPSFGGKMGGLDLKFSRRQIIRGGLTSSLFPALCEQAIAQCPPGVLTPANQSIVTVNQPFIARVYSQIAPNFYLNGSLIGRGTPSGSSTAFAISITPTALDFNASVTVQVPSESPVTVRLAIAEPNRFDTVMTRWSATNLRVSAGEVDPDGGVNAYKATALINGTASAHNLTSSVLQASVNRSSGFEIWAEYNPSFPIIMIYPRNVNTAQYCYVNLQNGDTNGNWAYAKIIETRGNWKRIWFYRAKGVATETVSIYACKVIGGAYCTTMGNEYIRFYKPRSADGLLPLTNFQQMQRKDNGFVNGKRQWLTRSPFNDNESYMSRDLPINVVVPDNYSPTNKYAVVYVLDVENVPGSNKLDGLKVLKDLNIHNYYNLILAQTFWQGGICPWYGTKSDGTIRGDIHLRDCLVGLVDEQFSTIPTREGRILLGFSTSGWGALSLLLRNPTVFGYAGCWDAPLNLTFGGSNYGQVAAYGTEAQYRLYNPKDILSTYLSSVAERKRIVLGGGVSFNKDTADFANLLTASGVPYTYLYRDLSKFGGRAANWNSYDNDYSGGSPQGWCSTFIPALMDLVAAR
;
A
#
# COMPACT_ATOMS: atom_id res chain seq x y z
N MET A 1 55.86 -11.75 6.56
CA MET A 1 54.48 -11.29 6.24
C MET A 1 54.32 -11.28 4.74
N PRO A 2 53.24 -11.88 4.22
CA PRO A 2 52.45 -11.18 3.23
C PRO A 2 50.98 -11.10 3.66
N SER A 3 50.41 -9.92 3.47
CA SER A 3 49.03 -9.56 3.75
C SER A 3 48.06 -10.30 2.82
N PHE A 4 47.24 -11.20 3.37
CA PHE A 4 46.03 -11.66 2.69
C PHE A 4 44.89 -10.68 2.96
N GLY A 5 44.73 -9.71 2.06
CA GLY A 5 43.46 -9.00 1.91
C GLY A 5 42.44 -9.94 1.28
N GLY A 6 41.47 -10.39 2.08
CA GLY A 6 40.38 -11.26 1.62
C GLY A 6 39.03 -10.77 2.15
N LYS A 7 38.48 -9.71 1.55
CA LYS A 7 37.02 -9.49 1.55
C LYS A 7 36.43 -10.39 0.46
N MET A 8 35.59 -11.36 0.83
CA MET A 8 34.54 -11.92 -0.04
C MET A 8 33.69 -12.95 0.74
N GLY A 9 32.58 -12.49 1.31
CA GLY A 9 31.43 -13.30 1.68
C GLY A 9 30.28 -12.94 0.74
N GLY A 10 30.15 -13.66 -0.37
CA GLY A 10 29.07 -13.48 -1.34
C GLY A 10 28.17 -14.71 -1.30
N LEU A 11 26.89 -14.52 -0.99
CA LEU A 11 25.90 -15.59 -1.06
C LEU A 11 25.41 -15.73 -2.51
N ASP A 12 25.73 -16.86 -3.16
CA ASP A 12 25.23 -17.19 -4.50
C ASP A 12 24.45 -18.52 -4.39
N LEU A 13 23.16 -18.42 -4.08
CA LEU A 13 22.27 -19.57 -3.92
C LEU A 13 22.00 -20.22 -5.29
N LYS A 14 22.86 -21.16 -5.68
CA LYS A 14 22.72 -21.94 -6.92
C LYS A 14 21.90 -23.21 -6.69
N PHE A 15 20.61 -23.14 -6.98
CA PHE A 15 19.71 -24.29 -7.14
C PHE A 15 20.20 -25.18 -8.31
N SER A 16 20.19 -26.51 -8.16
CA SER A 16 20.77 -27.43 -9.15
C SER A 16 19.94 -27.53 -10.44
N ARG A 17 20.24 -26.62 -11.38
CA ARG A 17 20.27 -26.68 -12.87
C ARG A 17 19.28 -27.52 -13.73
N ARG A 18 18.42 -28.41 -13.21
CA ARG A 18 17.32 -29.01 -14.00
C ARG A 18 15.98 -28.32 -13.77
N GLN A 19 15.83 -27.56 -12.70
CA GLN A 19 14.70 -26.67 -12.49
C GLN A 19 15.19 -25.39 -11.80
N ILE A 20 15.03 -24.27 -12.51
CA ILE A 20 15.08 -22.89 -12.02
C ILE A 20 16.49 -22.29 -11.78
N ILE A 21 16.91 -21.54 -12.82
CA ILE A 21 17.80 -20.35 -12.91
C ILE A 21 19.31 -20.53 -13.26
N ARG A 22 19.67 -20.01 -14.45
CA ARG A 22 21.01 -19.54 -14.87
C ARG A 22 21.00 -18.00 -14.94
N GLY A 23 22.00 -17.38 -14.30
CA GLY A 23 22.53 -16.01 -14.52
C GLY A 23 21.75 -14.90 -13.79
N GLY A 24 22.31 -14.07 -12.92
CA GLY A 24 23.69 -13.73 -12.57
C GLY A 24 23.81 -12.19 -12.58
N LEU A 25 24.39 -11.56 -11.55
CA LEU A 25 24.97 -10.20 -11.64
C LEU A 25 25.90 -9.90 -10.45
N THR A 26 26.96 -9.16 -10.79
CA THR A 26 28.14 -8.76 -10.02
C THR A 26 27.94 -7.43 -9.26
N SER A 27 28.91 -7.14 -8.38
CA SER A 27 29.12 -6.00 -7.43
C SER A 27 28.77 -4.58 -7.92
N SER A 28 28.62 -3.51 -7.12
CA SER A 28 29.39 -3.02 -5.95
C SER A 28 28.73 -1.75 -5.32
N LEU A 29 29.15 -1.34 -4.10
CA LEU A 29 28.98 -0.01 -3.42
C LEU A 29 27.59 0.23 -2.72
N PHE A 30 27.38 0.71 -1.46
CA PHE A 30 28.08 1.52 -0.43
C PHE A 30 27.66 1.04 1.02
N PRO A 31 28.29 1.56 2.11
CA PRO A 31 28.34 0.98 3.45
C PRO A 31 27.49 1.67 4.54
N ALA A 32 27.40 0.97 5.69
CA ALA A 32 27.22 1.43 7.07
C ALA A 32 25.93 2.19 7.48
N LEU A 33 25.14 1.57 8.36
CA LEU A 33 24.88 2.11 9.71
C LEU A 33 24.31 1.02 10.64
N CYS A 34 24.71 1.15 11.90
CA CYS A 34 24.72 0.17 12.99
C CYS A 34 23.36 -0.27 13.55
N GLU A 35 23.46 -1.42 14.24
CA GLU A 35 22.59 -1.97 15.28
C GLU A 35 21.96 -0.93 16.22
N GLN A 36 20.63 -0.94 16.30
CA GLN A 36 19.81 -0.96 17.53
C GLN A 36 18.32 -0.91 17.15
N ALA A 37 17.63 -2.06 17.22
CA ALA A 37 16.21 -2.22 17.59
C ALA A 37 15.73 -3.65 17.29
N ILE A 38 16.09 -4.59 18.17
CA ILE A 38 15.31 -5.83 18.36
C ILE A 38 14.18 -5.47 19.33
N ALA A 39 13.06 -4.99 18.79
CA ALA A 39 11.71 -5.02 19.37
C ALA A 39 10.84 -4.09 18.51
N GLN A 40 9.64 -4.57 18.11
CA GLN A 40 8.69 -3.93 17.19
C GLN A 40 9.03 -4.13 15.69
N CYS A 41 8.64 -5.29 15.16
CA CYS A 41 8.20 -5.35 13.77
C CYS A 41 6.67 -5.17 13.74
N PRO A 42 6.14 -3.99 13.40
CA PRO A 42 4.75 -3.86 12.98
C PRO A 42 4.54 -4.64 11.67
N PRO A 43 3.31 -5.09 11.38
CA PRO A 43 2.98 -5.77 10.14
C PRO A 43 3.09 -4.77 8.99
N GLY A 44 4.26 -4.70 8.35
CA GLY A 44 4.45 -3.76 7.26
C GLY A 44 5.89 -3.34 7.01
N VAL A 45 6.83 -4.28 6.88
CA VAL A 45 7.98 -4.07 5.99
C VAL A 45 8.41 -5.42 5.40
N LEU A 46 7.66 -5.86 4.39
CA LEU A 46 8.15 -6.80 3.40
C LEU A 46 8.01 -6.08 2.06
N THR A 47 9.11 -5.54 1.54
CA THR A 47 9.15 -4.97 0.19
C THR A 47 9.62 -6.06 -0.79
N PRO A 48 9.27 -6.00 -2.10
CA PRO A 48 9.81 -6.91 -3.11
C PRO A 48 11.35 -6.91 -3.17
N ALA A 49 12.00 -5.82 -2.74
CA ALA A 49 13.46 -5.73 -2.66
C ALA A 49 14.07 -6.55 -1.51
N ASN A 50 13.30 -6.85 -0.46
CA ASN A 50 13.77 -7.52 0.75
C ASN A 50 13.26 -8.96 0.88
N GLN A 51 12.64 -9.50 -0.17
CA GLN A 51 12.17 -10.88 -0.19
C GLN A 51 12.59 -11.59 -1.47
N SER A 52 13.40 -12.62 -1.33
CA SER A 52 13.44 -13.72 -2.30
C SER A 52 12.54 -14.83 -1.77
N ILE A 53 11.23 -14.74 -2.02
CA ILE A 53 10.35 -15.89 -1.84
C ILE A 53 10.69 -16.86 -2.97
N VAL A 54 11.29 -17.99 -2.61
CA VAL A 54 11.59 -19.05 -3.57
C VAL A 54 10.55 -20.14 -3.41
N THR A 55 9.79 -20.37 -4.48
CA THR A 55 8.89 -21.51 -4.55
C THR A 55 9.69 -22.76 -4.86
N VAL A 56 9.69 -23.72 -3.93
CA VAL A 56 10.35 -25.02 -4.10
C VAL A 56 9.29 -26.11 -4.10
N ASN A 57 9.25 -26.98 -5.10
CA ASN A 57 8.30 -28.10 -5.17
C ASN A 57 9.00 -29.45 -5.30
N GLN A 58 10.34 -29.44 -5.15
CA GLN A 58 11.23 -30.59 -5.25
C GLN A 58 12.39 -30.41 -4.24
N PRO A 59 13.15 -31.49 -3.93
CA PRO A 59 14.37 -31.37 -3.15
C PRO A 59 15.33 -30.33 -3.73
N PHE A 60 15.96 -29.53 -2.88
CA PHE A 60 16.85 -28.45 -3.31
C PHE A 60 18.14 -28.41 -2.47
N ILE A 61 19.15 -27.71 -2.99
CA ILE A 61 20.45 -27.54 -2.35
C ILE A 61 20.67 -26.06 -2.08
N ALA A 62 20.87 -25.70 -0.81
CA ALA A 62 21.33 -24.36 -0.44
C ALA A 62 22.87 -24.34 -0.46
N ARG A 63 23.47 -23.37 -1.17
CA ARG A 63 24.92 -23.19 -1.26
C ARG A 63 25.36 -21.85 -0.72
N VAL A 64 26.45 -21.85 0.03
CA VAL A 64 27.04 -20.68 0.68
C VAL A 64 28.53 -20.67 0.34
N TYR A 65 29.06 -19.55 -0.12
CA TYR A 65 30.49 -19.40 -0.33
C TYR A 65 31.07 -18.68 0.89
N SER A 66 31.88 -19.39 1.67
CA SER A 66 32.51 -18.88 2.88
C SER A 66 33.82 -19.62 3.12
N GLN A 67 34.74 -19.00 3.86
CA GLN A 67 35.97 -19.64 4.30
C GLN A 67 35.75 -20.56 5.53
N ILE A 68 34.64 -20.38 6.24
CA ILE A 68 34.29 -21.14 7.44
C ILE A 68 32.97 -21.86 7.21
N ALA A 69 32.87 -23.12 7.64
CA ALA A 69 31.67 -23.92 7.50
C ALA A 69 30.47 -23.28 8.25
N PRO A 70 29.40 -22.85 7.54
CA PRO A 70 28.25 -22.18 8.14
C PRO A 70 27.30 -23.18 8.81
N ASN A 71 26.49 -22.68 9.75
CA ASN A 71 25.34 -23.41 10.29
C ASN A 71 24.09 -23.09 9.48
N PHE A 72 23.30 -24.12 9.19
CA PHE A 72 22.00 -23.99 8.54
C PHE A 72 20.89 -24.28 9.54
N TYR A 73 19.92 -23.38 9.61
CA TYR A 73 18.74 -23.50 10.43
C TYR A 73 17.50 -23.55 9.54
N LEU A 74 16.55 -24.41 9.91
CA LEU A 74 15.22 -24.46 9.34
C LEU A 74 14.22 -24.09 10.42
N ASN A 75 13.47 -23.01 10.23
CA ASN A 75 12.53 -22.47 11.23
C ASN A 75 13.14 -22.27 12.62
N GLY A 76 14.40 -21.82 12.66
CA GLY A 76 15.16 -21.61 13.91
C GLY A 76 15.80 -22.88 14.48
N SER A 77 15.46 -24.06 13.97
CA SER A 77 16.09 -25.33 14.38
C SER A 77 17.34 -25.62 13.55
N LEU A 78 18.47 -25.90 14.20
CA LEU A 78 19.70 -26.29 13.52
C LEU A 78 19.47 -27.61 12.76
N ILE A 79 19.61 -27.58 11.43
CA ILE A 79 19.48 -28.77 10.58
C ILE A 79 20.82 -29.36 10.18
N GLY A 80 21.90 -28.61 10.37
CA GLY A 80 23.25 -29.13 10.17
C GLY A 80 24.27 -28.04 9.91
N ARG A 81 25.53 -28.48 9.85
CA ARG A 81 26.66 -27.66 9.44
C ARG A 81 26.95 -27.94 7.96
N GLY A 82 27.19 -26.89 7.18
CA GLY A 82 27.48 -27.01 5.76
C GLY A 82 28.66 -27.92 5.49
N THR A 83 28.55 -28.80 4.49
CA THR A 83 29.64 -29.67 4.06
C THR A 83 30.32 -29.13 2.79
N PRO A 84 31.63 -29.36 2.60
CA PRO A 84 32.33 -28.92 1.40
C PRO A 84 31.68 -29.49 0.13
N SER A 85 31.26 -28.59 -0.76
CA SER A 85 30.55 -28.91 -2.00
C SER A 85 31.52 -28.90 -3.18
N GLY A 86 32.32 -29.96 -3.36
CA GLY A 86 33.12 -30.26 -4.57
C GLY A 86 34.23 -29.28 -4.99
N SER A 87 33.99 -27.97 -4.90
CA SER A 87 34.93 -26.85 -5.02
C SER A 87 35.25 -26.30 -3.63
N SER A 88 36.52 -26.06 -3.35
CA SER A 88 37.11 -25.78 -2.03
C SER A 88 36.64 -24.50 -1.29
N THR A 89 35.64 -23.79 -1.80
CA THR A 89 35.12 -22.54 -1.23
C THR A 89 33.61 -22.49 -1.02
N ALA A 90 32.88 -23.56 -1.38
CA ALA A 90 31.43 -23.63 -1.24
C ALA A 90 31.03 -24.69 -0.20
N PHE A 91 30.12 -24.31 0.70
CA PHE A 91 29.46 -25.21 1.63
C PHE A 91 28.00 -25.40 1.23
N ALA A 92 27.47 -26.61 1.38
CA ALA A 92 26.10 -26.91 1.00
C ALA A 92 25.36 -27.78 2.03
N ILE A 93 24.03 -27.69 1.99
CA ILE A 93 23.12 -28.65 2.62
C ILE A 93 21.98 -28.98 1.66
N SER A 94 21.60 -30.25 1.62
CA SER A 94 20.45 -30.74 0.86
C SER A 94 19.23 -30.75 1.76
N ILE A 95 18.15 -30.13 1.28
CA ILE A 95 16.88 -30.04 2.00
C ILE A 95 15.81 -30.69 1.13
N THR A 96 15.16 -31.69 1.69
CA THR A 96 14.00 -32.34 1.08
C THR A 96 12.76 -31.87 1.81
N PRO A 97 11.82 -31.20 1.13
CA PRO A 97 10.53 -30.92 1.73
C PRO A 97 9.79 -32.19 2.10
N THR A 98 9.26 -32.24 3.32
CA THR A 98 8.59 -33.44 3.87
C THR A 98 7.06 -33.35 3.83
N ALA A 99 6.48 -32.20 3.44
CA ALA A 99 5.03 -31.97 3.41
C ALA A 99 4.59 -31.17 2.17
N LEU A 100 3.32 -31.38 1.78
CA LEU A 100 2.64 -30.68 0.68
C LEU A 100 2.37 -29.19 0.97
N ASP A 101 2.40 -28.79 2.26
CA ASP A 101 2.28 -27.41 2.72
C ASP A 101 3.51 -27.06 3.56
N PHE A 102 4.44 -26.28 3.01
CA PHE A 102 5.68 -25.94 3.72
C PHE A 102 6.00 -24.47 3.55
N ASN A 103 5.77 -23.71 4.62
CA ASN A 103 6.34 -22.39 4.82
C ASN A 103 7.51 -22.54 5.79
N ALA A 104 8.71 -22.22 5.33
CA ALA A 104 9.88 -22.30 6.19
C ALA A 104 10.88 -21.19 5.95
N SER A 105 11.56 -20.76 7.00
CA SER A 105 12.73 -19.90 6.92
C SER A 105 13.99 -20.75 6.96
N VAL A 106 14.82 -20.64 5.93
CA VAL A 106 16.20 -21.14 5.97
C VAL A 106 17.10 -20.00 6.39
N THR A 107 17.72 -20.12 7.55
CA THR A 107 18.69 -19.16 8.05
C THR A 107 20.09 -19.75 7.96
N VAL A 108 21.01 -19.00 7.39
CA VAL A 108 22.43 -19.33 7.31
C VAL A 108 23.18 -18.42 8.25
N GLN A 109 23.99 -19.01 9.12
CA GLN A 109 24.82 -18.29 10.07
C GLN A 109 26.28 -18.70 9.91
N VAL A 110 27.12 -17.74 9.53
CA VAL A 110 28.58 -17.85 9.72
C VAL A 110 28.89 -17.25 11.10
N PRO A 111 29.74 -17.86 11.95
CA PRO A 111 29.96 -17.39 13.32
C PRO A 111 30.35 -15.92 13.49
N SER A 112 30.94 -15.30 12.45
CA SER A 112 31.45 -13.92 12.47
C SER A 112 30.63 -12.93 11.63
N GLU A 113 29.45 -13.31 11.13
CA GLU A 113 28.64 -12.48 10.22
C GLU A 113 27.17 -12.42 10.68
N SER A 114 26.40 -11.45 10.21
CA SER A 114 24.96 -11.40 10.49
C SER A 114 24.21 -12.56 9.82
N PRO A 115 23.20 -13.16 10.48
CA PRO A 115 22.39 -14.22 9.88
C PRO A 115 21.69 -13.73 8.61
N VAL A 116 21.71 -14.57 7.58
CA VAL A 116 20.91 -14.35 6.37
C VAL A 116 19.76 -15.32 6.36
N THR A 117 18.53 -14.82 6.22
CA THR A 117 17.31 -15.64 6.19
C THR A 117 16.61 -15.56 4.85
N VAL A 118 16.33 -16.72 4.26
CA VAL A 118 15.48 -16.89 3.06
C VAL A 118 14.17 -17.55 3.47
N ARG A 119 13.04 -17.00 3.01
CA ARG A 119 11.73 -17.63 3.21
C ARG A 119 11.38 -18.48 2.00
N LEU A 120 11.08 -19.74 2.27
CA LEU A 120 10.62 -20.74 1.31
C LEU A 120 9.13 -20.94 1.50
N ALA A 121 8.42 -21.05 0.38
CA ALA A 121 7.04 -21.49 0.34
C ALA A 121 6.92 -22.62 -0.68
N ILE A 122 6.26 -23.70 -0.33
CA ILE A 122 5.81 -24.68 -1.31
C ILE A 122 4.44 -24.23 -1.75
N ALA A 123 4.30 -23.98 -3.06
CA ALA A 123 2.98 -23.70 -3.61
C ALA A 123 2.14 -24.97 -3.43
N GLU A 124 0.98 -24.82 -2.78
CA GLU A 124 -0.02 -25.87 -2.77
C GLU A 124 -0.30 -26.36 -4.22
N PRO A 125 -0.81 -27.59 -4.39
CA PRO A 125 -1.24 -28.07 -5.71
C PRO A 125 -2.11 -27.02 -6.40
N ASN A 126 -1.84 -26.72 -7.68
CA ASN A 126 -2.58 -25.70 -8.39
C ASN A 126 -4.08 -26.03 -8.38
N ARG A 127 -4.88 -25.17 -7.72
CA ARG A 127 -6.32 -25.37 -7.58
C ARG A 127 -7.11 -24.99 -8.83
N PHE A 128 -6.48 -24.35 -9.81
CA PHE A 128 -7.11 -24.05 -11.10
C PHE A 128 -6.96 -25.22 -12.06
N ASP A 129 -8.03 -25.50 -12.82
CA ASP A 129 -7.93 -26.39 -13.97
C ASP A 129 -6.88 -25.79 -14.91
N THR A 130 -5.88 -26.60 -15.25
CA THR A 130 -4.85 -26.13 -16.18
C THR A 130 -5.40 -25.97 -17.58
N VAL A 131 -6.54 -26.59 -17.90
CA VAL A 131 -7.21 -26.50 -19.20
C VAL A 131 -8.16 -25.29 -19.21
N MET A 132 -7.90 -24.34 -20.10
CA MET A 132 -8.85 -23.26 -20.37
C MET A 132 -9.90 -23.72 -21.39
N THR A 133 -11.18 -23.77 -20.97
CA THR A 133 -12.22 -24.58 -21.65
C THR A 133 -13.27 -23.79 -22.44
N ARG A 134 -13.47 -22.49 -22.18
CA ARG A 134 -14.41 -21.67 -22.96
C ARG A 134 -13.71 -20.52 -23.66
N TRP A 135 -13.94 -20.49 -24.97
CA TRP A 135 -13.72 -19.38 -25.86
C TRP A 135 -15.08 -18.97 -26.42
N SER A 136 -15.50 -17.73 -26.23
CA SER A 136 -16.67 -17.19 -26.93
C SER A 136 -16.27 -16.52 -28.25
N ALA A 137 -15.57 -17.23 -29.13
CA ALA A 137 -15.39 -16.88 -30.55
C ALA A 137 -14.77 -18.02 -31.37
N THR A 138 -15.15 -18.08 -32.64
CA THR A 138 -14.50 -18.83 -33.72
C THR A 138 -13.12 -18.24 -34.01
N ASN A 139 -12.09 -19.07 -34.26
CA ASN A 139 -10.72 -18.70 -34.69
C ASN A 139 -9.71 -18.31 -33.60
N LEU A 140 -9.52 -19.17 -32.60
CA LEU A 140 -8.38 -19.08 -31.71
C LEU A 140 -7.61 -20.40 -31.67
N ARG A 141 -6.29 -20.34 -31.94
CA ARG A 141 -5.40 -21.50 -31.85
C ARG A 141 -4.72 -21.49 -30.49
N VAL A 142 -5.02 -22.49 -29.69
CA VAL A 142 -4.29 -22.78 -28.46
C VAL A 142 -3.20 -23.79 -28.80
N SER A 143 -1.93 -23.39 -28.75
CA SER A 143 -0.82 -24.35 -28.76
C SER A 143 -0.43 -24.70 -27.33
N ALA A 144 -0.36 -26.00 -27.05
CA ALA A 144 0.24 -26.55 -25.83
C ALA A 144 1.75 -26.76 -26.04
N GLY A 145 2.50 -26.93 -24.94
CA GLY A 145 3.93 -27.26 -24.99
C GLY A 145 4.87 -26.05 -25.10
N GLU A 146 4.35 -24.85 -24.87
CA GLU A 146 5.18 -23.64 -24.81
C GLU A 146 5.90 -23.57 -23.45
N VAL A 147 7.05 -22.88 -23.43
CA VAL A 147 7.87 -22.71 -22.23
C VAL A 147 7.47 -21.39 -21.55
N ASP A 148 7.08 -21.47 -20.28
CA ASP A 148 6.78 -20.26 -19.50
C ASP A 148 8.06 -19.46 -19.17
N PRO A 149 7.96 -18.19 -18.73
CA PRO A 149 9.14 -17.42 -18.32
C PRO A 149 9.99 -18.05 -17.19
N ASP A 150 9.44 -19.04 -16.47
CA ASP A 150 10.10 -19.83 -15.42
C ASP A 150 10.66 -21.19 -15.94
N GLY A 151 10.55 -21.50 -17.24
CA GLY A 151 11.02 -22.75 -17.85
C GLY A 151 10.05 -23.94 -17.83
N GLY A 152 8.78 -23.76 -17.43
CA GLY A 152 7.78 -24.82 -17.36
C GLY A 152 7.19 -25.20 -18.73
N VAL A 153 7.10 -26.51 -19.02
CA VAL A 153 6.74 -27.07 -20.35
C VAL A 153 5.25 -27.24 -20.64
N ASN A 154 4.38 -26.71 -19.76
CA ASN A 154 2.91 -26.87 -19.86
C ASN A 154 2.21 -25.51 -20.02
N ALA A 155 2.85 -24.54 -20.69
CA ALA A 155 2.20 -23.26 -21.00
C ALA A 155 1.22 -23.40 -22.17
N TYR A 156 0.16 -22.57 -22.15
CA TYR A 156 -0.79 -22.45 -23.24
C TYR A 156 -0.57 -21.11 -23.95
N LYS A 157 -0.24 -21.14 -25.23
CA LYS A 157 -0.27 -19.93 -26.05
C LYS A 157 -1.61 -19.87 -26.75
N ALA A 158 -2.47 -19.00 -26.24
CA ALA A 158 -3.60 -18.51 -27.00
C ALA A 158 -3.11 -17.63 -28.15
N THR A 159 -3.48 -17.93 -29.38
CA THR A 159 -3.23 -17.06 -30.53
C THR A 159 -4.57 -16.81 -31.20
N ALA A 160 -5.11 -15.60 -31.06
CA ALA A 160 -6.24 -15.18 -31.88
C ALA A 160 -5.80 -15.20 -33.35
N LEU A 161 -6.54 -15.92 -34.20
CA LEU A 161 -6.25 -16.02 -35.62
C LEU A 161 -7.09 -15.00 -36.39
N ILE A 162 -6.46 -14.39 -37.39
CA ILE A 162 -7.05 -13.43 -38.33
C ILE A 162 -8.32 -14.04 -38.96
N ASN A 163 -9.35 -13.21 -39.17
CA ASN A 163 -10.57 -13.47 -39.97
C ASN A 163 -11.77 -14.05 -39.22
N GLY A 164 -12.16 -13.45 -38.08
CA GLY A 164 -13.47 -13.70 -37.48
C GLY A 164 -13.97 -12.52 -36.64
N THR A 165 -15.26 -12.20 -36.75
CA THR A 165 -15.94 -11.23 -35.87
C THR A 165 -16.14 -11.88 -34.50
N ALA A 166 -15.31 -11.53 -33.51
CA ALA A 166 -15.41 -12.01 -32.14
C ALA A 166 -16.12 -10.97 -31.25
N SER A 167 -17.15 -11.36 -30.52
CA SER A 167 -17.85 -10.46 -29.58
C SER A 167 -17.14 -10.31 -28.23
N ALA A 168 -16.30 -11.28 -27.83
CA ALA A 168 -15.49 -11.21 -26.60
C ALA A 168 -14.24 -12.12 -26.63
N HIS A 169 -13.05 -11.56 -26.41
CA HIS A 169 -11.82 -12.32 -26.15
C HIS A 169 -11.76 -12.72 -24.68
N ASN A 170 -12.30 -13.90 -24.34
CA ASN A 170 -12.26 -14.40 -22.98
C ASN A 170 -11.71 -15.82 -22.87
N LEU A 171 -11.11 -16.07 -21.72
CA LEU A 171 -10.53 -17.33 -21.29
C LEU A 171 -11.16 -17.72 -19.97
N THR A 172 -11.72 -18.93 -19.87
CA THR A 172 -12.22 -19.44 -18.59
C THR A 172 -11.47 -20.66 -18.10
N SER A 173 -11.13 -20.65 -16.82
CA SER A 173 -10.66 -21.81 -16.08
C SER A 173 -11.66 -22.13 -14.97
N SER A 174 -12.11 -23.37 -14.91
CA SER A 174 -12.78 -23.90 -13.72
C SER A 174 -11.75 -24.06 -12.60
N VAL A 175 -12.19 -24.01 -11.35
CA VAL A 175 -11.35 -24.35 -10.20
C VAL A 175 -11.56 -25.83 -9.88
N LEU A 176 -10.49 -26.63 -9.85
CA LEU A 176 -10.50 -28.08 -9.57
C LEU A 176 -11.01 -28.38 -8.15
N GLN A 177 -10.77 -27.46 -7.21
CA GLN A 177 -11.29 -27.48 -5.84
C GLN A 177 -11.61 -26.04 -5.40
N ALA A 178 -12.84 -25.76 -4.99
CA ALA A 178 -13.24 -24.44 -4.49
C ALA A 178 -12.22 -23.93 -3.46
N SER A 179 -11.80 -22.67 -3.59
CA SER A 179 -10.76 -22.11 -2.72
C SER A 179 -11.15 -22.25 -1.24
N VAL A 180 -10.32 -22.96 -0.46
CA VAL A 180 -10.54 -23.19 0.97
C VAL A 180 -10.52 -21.86 1.73
N ASN A 181 -9.67 -20.92 1.28
CA ASN A 181 -9.66 -19.56 1.79
C ASN A 181 -10.59 -18.67 0.97
N ARG A 182 -11.61 -18.16 1.67
CA ARG A 182 -12.65 -17.25 1.19
C ARG A 182 -12.12 -15.86 0.75
N SER A 183 -10.84 -15.57 0.99
CA SER A 183 -10.11 -14.37 0.57
C SER A 183 -8.86 -14.70 -0.28
N SER A 184 -8.87 -15.81 -1.01
CA SER A 184 -7.75 -16.23 -1.85
C SER A 184 -7.58 -15.36 -3.11
N GLY A 185 -6.32 -15.16 -3.48
CA GLY A 185 -5.91 -14.58 -4.77
C GLY A 185 -5.34 -15.65 -5.69
N PHE A 186 -4.79 -15.22 -6.82
CA PHE A 186 -4.01 -16.07 -7.71
C PHE A 186 -3.05 -15.23 -8.53
N GLU A 187 -2.13 -15.90 -9.22
CA GLU A 187 -1.22 -15.24 -10.13
C GLU A 187 -1.36 -15.74 -11.56
N ILE A 188 -1.09 -14.86 -12.52
CA ILE A 188 -1.02 -15.18 -13.96
C ILE A 188 0.20 -14.52 -14.58
N TRP A 189 0.70 -15.09 -15.67
CA TRP A 189 1.53 -14.33 -16.60
C TRP A 189 0.72 -13.92 -17.82
N ALA A 190 0.94 -12.69 -18.30
CA ALA A 190 0.40 -12.20 -19.56
C ALA A 190 1.51 -11.52 -20.35
N GLU A 191 1.58 -11.77 -21.65
CA GLU A 191 2.50 -11.06 -22.55
C GLU A 191 1.84 -9.74 -22.98
N TYR A 192 2.58 -8.64 -22.84
CA TYR A 192 2.18 -7.35 -23.40
C TYR A 192 2.19 -7.43 -24.94
N ASN A 193 1.05 -7.08 -25.53
CA ASN A 193 0.90 -6.82 -26.95
C ASN A 193 0.20 -5.47 -27.13
N PRO A 194 0.73 -4.52 -27.93
CA PRO A 194 0.08 -3.23 -28.20
C PRO A 194 -1.36 -3.33 -28.73
N SER A 195 -1.74 -4.45 -29.35
CA SER A 195 -3.12 -4.70 -29.82
C SER A 195 -4.10 -4.96 -28.67
N PHE A 196 -3.61 -5.48 -27.56
CA PHE A 196 -4.35 -5.76 -26.32
C PHE A 196 -3.50 -5.34 -25.12
N PRO A 197 -3.32 -4.03 -24.89
CA PRO A 197 -2.46 -3.53 -23.82
C PRO A 197 -3.05 -3.80 -22.43
N ILE A 198 -4.32 -4.20 -22.34
CA ILE A 198 -5.04 -4.33 -21.07
C ILE A 198 -5.65 -5.72 -20.96
N ILE A 199 -5.63 -6.25 -19.74
CA ILE A 199 -6.37 -7.46 -19.39
C ILE A 199 -7.39 -7.15 -18.30
N MET A 200 -8.56 -7.79 -18.35
CA MET A 200 -9.52 -7.79 -17.25
C MET A 200 -9.57 -9.17 -16.62
N ILE A 201 -9.37 -9.24 -15.30
CA ILE A 201 -9.52 -10.46 -14.52
C ILE A 201 -10.88 -10.41 -13.81
N TYR A 202 -11.73 -11.40 -14.05
CA TYR A 202 -13.10 -11.47 -13.53
C TYR A 202 -13.40 -12.87 -12.96
N PRO A 203 -13.24 -13.08 -11.64
CA PRO A 203 -13.80 -14.24 -10.95
C PRO A 203 -15.33 -14.23 -11.04
N ARG A 204 -15.92 -15.27 -11.65
CA ARG A 204 -17.37 -15.44 -11.75
C ARG A 204 -17.91 -16.15 -10.51
N ASN A 205 -18.76 -15.45 -9.76
CA ASN A 205 -19.56 -15.99 -8.67
C ASN A 205 -20.99 -15.42 -8.73
N VAL A 206 -21.92 -16.09 -8.05
CA VAL A 206 -23.36 -15.83 -8.15
C VAL A 206 -23.90 -14.53 -7.54
N ASN A 207 -23.14 -13.75 -6.74
CA ASN A 207 -23.77 -12.68 -5.91
C ASN A 207 -23.18 -11.26 -6.02
N THR A 208 -21.97 -11.04 -6.54
CA THR A 208 -21.39 -9.69 -6.71
C THR A 208 -20.28 -9.71 -7.76
N ALA A 209 -20.38 -8.86 -8.79
CA ALA A 209 -19.34 -8.72 -9.80
C ALA A 209 -18.05 -8.16 -9.18
N GLN A 210 -16.94 -8.87 -9.30
CA GLN A 210 -15.63 -8.42 -8.84
C GLN A 210 -14.62 -8.61 -9.97
N TYR A 211 -14.00 -7.53 -10.42
CA TYR A 211 -12.99 -7.57 -11.49
C TYR A 211 -11.88 -6.55 -11.23
N CYS A 212 -10.75 -6.75 -11.90
CA CYS A 212 -9.71 -5.74 -12.02
C CYS A 212 -9.18 -5.70 -13.45
N TYR A 213 -9.12 -4.50 -14.02
CA TYR A 213 -8.35 -4.20 -15.22
C TYR A 213 -6.88 -3.98 -14.85
N VAL A 214 -5.96 -4.44 -15.69
CA VAL A 214 -4.52 -4.20 -15.57
C VAL A 214 -3.98 -3.78 -16.93
N ASN A 215 -3.40 -2.59 -17.01
CA ASN A 215 -2.65 -2.15 -18.18
C ASN A 215 -1.23 -2.75 -18.11
N LEU A 216 -0.91 -3.63 -19.05
CA LEU A 216 0.34 -4.37 -19.12
C LEU A 216 1.54 -3.48 -19.48
N GLN A 217 1.31 -2.31 -20.08
CA GLN A 217 2.37 -1.39 -20.47
C GLN A 217 2.94 -0.62 -19.27
N ASN A 218 2.06 -0.01 -18.48
CA ASN A 218 2.43 0.91 -17.40
C ASN A 218 2.09 0.40 -16.00
N GLY A 219 1.31 -0.67 -15.87
CA GLY A 219 0.92 -1.26 -14.59
C GLY A 219 -0.34 -0.65 -13.97
N ASP A 220 -0.99 0.32 -14.63
CA ASP A 220 -2.20 0.95 -14.11
C ASP A 220 -3.29 -0.08 -13.89
N THR A 221 -3.99 0.02 -12.76
CA THR A 221 -5.09 -0.90 -12.44
C THR A 221 -6.37 -0.16 -12.09
N ASN A 222 -7.50 -0.76 -12.50
CA ASN A 222 -8.83 -0.27 -12.19
C ASN A 222 -9.67 -1.43 -11.66
N GLY A 223 -9.94 -1.39 -10.36
CA GLY A 223 -10.65 -2.46 -9.66
C GLY A 223 -12.12 -2.12 -9.42
N ASN A 224 -12.95 -3.15 -9.40
CA ASN A 224 -14.30 -3.12 -8.84
C ASN A 224 -14.37 -4.18 -7.73
N TRP A 225 -14.12 -3.76 -6.49
CA TRP A 225 -14.02 -4.64 -5.33
C TRP A 225 -13.03 -5.80 -5.54
N ALA A 226 -11.92 -5.51 -6.20
CA ALA A 226 -10.78 -6.41 -6.39
C ALA A 226 -9.54 -5.57 -6.67
N TYR A 227 -8.37 -6.17 -6.51
CA TYR A 227 -7.09 -5.53 -6.81
C TYR A 227 -6.24 -6.47 -7.66
N ALA A 228 -5.43 -5.88 -8.54
CA ALA A 228 -4.38 -6.61 -9.22
C ALA A 228 -3.11 -5.74 -9.29
N LYS A 229 -1.95 -6.37 -9.44
CA LYS A 229 -0.68 -5.67 -9.61
C LYS A 229 0.28 -6.47 -10.46
N ILE A 230 0.97 -5.79 -11.36
CA ILE A 230 2.17 -6.35 -12.00
C ILE A 230 3.29 -6.39 -10.95
N ILE A 231 3.67 -7.59 -10.55
CA ILE A 231 4.70 -7.82 -9.54
C ILE A 231 6.06 -8.14 -10.15
N GLU A 232 6.09 -8.51 -11.43
CA GLU A 232 7.31 -8.86 -12.14
C GLU A 232 7.16 -8.58 -13.64
N THR A 233 8.23 -8.13 -14.29
CA THR A 233 8.32 -8.00 -15.74
C THR A 233 9.57 -8.70 -16.25
N ARG A 234 9.42 -9.57 -17.26
CA ARG A 234 10.53 -10.24 -17.96
C ARG A 234 10.35 -10.10 -19.47
N GLY A 235 11.09 -9.19 -20.09
CA GLY A 235 10.82 -8.79 -21.46
C GLY A 235 9.38 -8.28 -21.59
N ASN A 236 8.61 -8.83 -22.52
CA ASN A 236 7.19 -8.49 -22.70
C ASN A 236 6.26 -9.20 -21.70
N TRP A 237 6.74 -10.17 -20.93
CA TRP A 237 5.92 -10.91 -19.98
C TRP A 237 5.72 -10.15 -18.68
N LYS A 238 4.49 -10.15 -18.17
CA LYS A 238 4.06 -9.51 -16.94
C LYS A 238 3.48 -10.56 -16.00
N ARG A 239 4.05 -10.71 -14.81
CA ARG A 239 3.49 -11.53 -13.74
C ARG A 239 2.55 -10.65 -12.92
N ILE A 240 1.32 -11.11 -12.74
CA ILE A 240 0.24 -10.33 -12.17
C ILE A 240 -0.31 -11.09 -10.99
N TRP A 241 -0.35 -10.43 -9.83
CA TRP A 241 -1.13 -10.90 -8.69
C TRP A 241 -2.53 -10.33 -8.78
N PHE A 242 -3.52 -11.18 -8.60
CA PHE A 242 -4.92 -10.80 -8.44
C PHE A 242 -5.37 -11.17 -7.04
N TYR A 243 -6.02 -10.23 -6.36
CA TYR A 243 -6.55 -10.40 -5.02
C TYR A 243 -8.03 -10.05 -4.99
N ARG A 244 -8.82 -10.94 -4.39
CA ARG A 244 -10.25 -10.81 -4.26
C ARG A 244 -10.64 -10.31 -2.87
N ALA A 245 -11.61 -9.43 -2.86
CA ALA A 245 -11.99 -8.66 -1.69
C ALA A 245 -12.97 -9.33 -0.71
N LYS A 246 -13.59 -10.49 -0.98
CA LYS A 246 -14.72 -10.91 -0.11
C LYS A 246 -14.86 -12.41 -0.05
N GLY A 247 -14.75 -12.96 1.16
CA GLY A 247 -15.58 -13.99 1.83
C GLY A 247 -16.18 -15.17 1.03
N VAL A 248 -15.89 -15.31 -0.25
CA VAL A 248 -16.63 -16.12 -1.21
C VAL A 248 -15.62 -16.88 -2.04
N ALA A 249 -15.82 -18.19 -2.13
CA ALA A 249 -14.92 -19.06 -2.87
C ALA A 249 -14.89 -18.69 -4.36
N THR A 250 -13.73 -18.73 -5.00
CA THR A 250 -13.66 -18.55 -6.45
C THR A 250 -13.94 -19.90 -7.13
N GLU A 251 -14.97 -19.95 -7.98
CA GLU A 251 -15.39 -21.18 -8.68
C GLU A 251 -14.95 -21.20 -10.15
N THR A 252 -14.91 -20.03 -10.79
CA THR A 252 -14.45 -19.88 -12.17
C THR A 252 -13.76 -18.54 -12.33
N VAL A 253 -12.65 -18.50 -13.06
CA VAL A 253 -11.96 -17.26 -13.43
C VAL A 253 -12.13 -17.02 -14.92
N SER A 254 -12.55 -15.81 -15.29
CA SER A 254 -12.55 -15.32 -16.67
C SER A 254 -11.47 -14.25 -16.85
N ILE A 255 -10.62 -14.37 -17.88
CA ILE A 255 -9.62 -13.37 -18.25
C ILE A 255 -10.00 -12.82 -19.62
N TYR A 256 -10.07 -11.49 -19.76
CA TYR A 256 -10.43 -10.81 -21.00
C TYR A 256 -9.26 -9.99 -21.53
N ALA A 257 -9.09 -9.98 -22.85
CA ALA A 257 -8.21 -9.05 -23.53
C ALA A 257 -8.98 -7.77 -23.91
N CYS A 258 -8.43 -6.61 -23.58
CA CYS A 258 -9.09 -5.32 -23.74
C CYS A 258 -8.18 -4.31 -24.45
N LYS A 259 -8.78 -3.41 -25.23
CA LYS A 259 -8.09 -2.27 -25.86
C LYS A 259 -7.99 -1.05 -24.92
N VAL A 260 -8.97 -0.87 -24.04
CA VAL A 260 -9.08 0.26 -23.11
C VAL A 260 -9.63 -0.20 -21.76
N ILE A 261 -9.31 0.54 -20.68
CA ILE A 261 -9.81 0.25 -19.34
C ILE A 261 -11.30 0.55 -19.31
N GLY A 262 -12.10 -0.33 -18.71
CA GLY A 262 -13.57 -0.18 -18.67
C GLY A 262 -14.29 -0.55 -19.97
N GLY A 263 -13.57 -0.94 -21.03
CA GLY A 263 -14.16 -1.42 -22.27
C GLY A 263 -14.79 -2.81 -22.10
N ALA A 264 -16.06 -2.94 -22.48
CA ALA A 264 -16.83 -4.17 -22.27
C ALA A 264 -16.17 -5.38 -22.95
N TYR A 265 -15.79 -5.26 -24.22
CA TYR A 265 -15.06 -6.26 -25.02
C TYR A 265 -14.43 -5.54 -26.23
N CYS A 266 -13.52 -6.17 -26.98
CA CYS A 266 -13.03 -5.63 -28.25
C CYS A 266 -13.26 -6.61 -29.41
N THR A 267 -13.61 -6.06 -30.57
CA THR A 267 -13.67 -6.75 -31.87
C THR A 267 -12.33 -6.56 -32.59
N THR A 268 -11.73 -7.64 -33.10
CA THR A 268 -10.48 -7.56 -33.90
C THR A 268 -10.78 -7.22 -35.36
N MET A 269 -9.79 -6.66 -36.06
CA MET A 269 -9.79 -6.53 -37.53
C MET A 269 -8.67 -7.36 -38.19
N GLY A 270 -8.08 -8.35 -37.51
CA GLY A 270 -7.00 -9.16 -38.08
C GLY A 270 -5.97 -9.67 -37.08
N ASN A 271 -4.67 -9.63 -37.47
CA ASN A 271 -3.42 -10.22 -36.90
C ASN A 271 -3.08 -10.02 -35.40
N GLU A 272 -4.06 -9.71 -34.57
CA GLU A 272 -3.90 -9.44 -33.15
C GLU A 272 -3.78 -10.76 -32.36
N TYR A 273 -2.92 -10.83 -31.33
CA TYR A 273 -2.78 -12.02 -30.48
C TYR A 273 -2.52 -11.63 -29.02
N ILE A 274 -2.81 -12.53 -28.08
CA ILE A 274 -2.47 -12.35 -26.67
C ILE A 274 -2.01 -13.67 -26.05
N ARG A 275 -0.86 -13.66 -25.36
CA ARG A 275 -0.34 -14.85 -24.70
C ARG A 275 -0.55 -14.74 -23.20
N PHE A 276 -0.96 -15.86 -22.62
CA PHE A 276 -1.16 -15.99 -21.18
C PHE A 276 -0.47 -17.24 -20.68
N TYR A 277 -0.23 -17.29 -19.38
CA TYR A 277 0.19 -18.50 -18.70
C TYR A 277 -0.84 -18.89 -17.65
N LYS A 278 -0.89 -20.19 -17.33
CA LYS A 278 -1.89 -20.79 -16.44
C LYS A 278 -2.01 -20.00 -15.13
N PRO A 279 -3.24 -19.72 -14.65
CA PRO A 279 -3.45 -19.29 -13.28
C PRO A 279 -2.78 -20.30 -12.35
N ARG A 280 -1.92 -19.79 -11.47
CA ARG A 280 -1.38 -20.56 -10.37
C ARG A 280 -2.06 -20.09 -9.10
N SER A 281 -2.54 -21.05 -8.31
CA SER A 281 -3.09 -20.74 -7.01
C SER A 281 -2.07 -19.98 -6.17
N ALA A 282 -2.52 -18.90 -5.55
CA ALA A 282 -1.79 -18.24 -4.49
C ALA A 282 -2.46 -18.64 -3.18
N ASP A 283 -2.30 -19.89 -2.79
CA ASP A 283 -2.76 -20.34 -1.47
C ASP A 283 -1.68 -20.05 -0.42
N GLY A 284 -2.10 -19.36 0.64
CA GLY A 284 -1.24 -18.67 1.60
C GLY A 284 -1.45 -17.15 1.57
N LEU A 285 -0.94 -16.44 2.58
CA LEU A 285 -0.92 -14.98 2.55
C LEU A 285 0.04 -14.52 1.46
N LEU A 286 -0.49 -14.05 0.33
CA LEU A 286 0.29 -13.21 -0.59
C LEU A 286 0.91 -12.07 0.24
N PRO A 287 2.19 -11.70 0.03
CA PRO A 287 2.84 -10.62 0.79
C PRO A 287 2.34 -9.25 0.31
N LEU A 288 1.03 -9.07 0.31
CA LEU A 288 0.34 -7.84 -0.02
C LEU A 288 0.58 -6.85 1.11
N THR A 289 1.03 -5.66 0.75
CA THR A 289 0.99 -4.50 1.64
C THR A 289 -0.44 -4.22 2.09
N ASN A 290 -0.62 -3.48 3.19
CA ASN A 290 -1.95 -3.13 3.70
C ASN A 290 -2.82 -2.43 2.64
N PHE A 291 -2.23 -1.56 1.82
CA PHE A 291 -2.87 -0.97 0.65
C PHE A 291 -3.41 -2.01 -0.34
N GLN A 292 -2.61 -3.01 -0.69
CA GLN A 292 -3.00 -4.03 -1.67
C GLN A 292 -4.07 -5.00 -1.13
N GLN A 293 -4.19 -5.11 0.20
CA GLN A 293 -5.27 -5.85 0.86
C GLN A 293 -6.57 -5.03 0.93
N MET A 294 -6.51 -3.71 0.74
CA MET A 294 -7.69 -2.85 0.71
C MET A 294 -8.52 -3.14 -0.55
N GLN A 295 -9.81 -3.34 -0.33
CA GLN A 295 -10.78 -3.45 -1.40
C GLN A 295 -11.11 -2.04 -1.91
N ARG A 296 -11.17 -1.86 -3.22
CA ARG A 296 -11.51 -0.57 -3.81
C ARG A 296 -12.33 -0.70 -5.07
N LYS A 297 -13.11 0.33 -5.35
CA LYS A 297 -13.89 0.52 -6.57
C LYS A 297 -13.67 1.96 -7.05
N ASP A 298 -13.24 2.14 -8.29
CA ASP A 298 -13.27 3.45 -8.93
C ASP A 298 -14.74 3.91 -9.09
N ASN A 299 -15.05 5.10 -8.59
CA ASN A 299 -16.38 5.69 -8.63
C ASN A 299 -16.45 6.93 -9.53
N GLY A 300 -15.43 7.14 -10.37
CA GLY A 300 -15.36 8.23 -11.32
C GLY A 300 -15.21 9.60 -10.66
N PHE A 301 -15.83 10.61 -11.25
CA PHE A 301 -15.84 11.98 -10.71
C PHE A 301 -17.15 12.25 -9.96
N VAL A 302 -17.05 12.69 -8.70
CA VAL A 302 -18.18 13.12 -7.88
C VAL A 302 -17.92 14.55 -7.40
N ASN A 303 -18.81 15.49 -7.75
CA ASN A 303 -18.67 16.92 -7.42
C ASN A 303 -17.29 17.51 -7.82
N GLY A 304 -16.77 17.06 -8.98
CA GLY A 304 -15.47 17.45 -9.52
C GLY A 304 -14.27 16.98 -8.69
N LYS A 305 -14.41 15.86 -7.97
CA LYS A 305 -13.33 15.16 -7.25
C LYS A 305 -13.23 13.74 -7.82
N ARG A 306 -12.03 13.22 -8.05
CA ARG A 306 -11.85 11.79 -8.37
C ARG A 306 -12.15 10.97 -7.12
N GLN A 307 -13.00 9.95 -7.22
CA GLN A 307 -13.46 9.20 -6.06
C GLN A 307 -13.23 7.70 -6.22
N TRP A 308 -12.75 7.07 -5.15
CA TRP A 308 -12.76 5.63 -4.97
C TRP A 308 -13.57 5.27 -3.75
N LEU A 309 -14.41 4.24 -3.84
CA LEU A 309 -15.05 3.61 -2.70
C LEU A 309 -14.15 2.50 -2.19
N THR A 310 -13.87 2.47 -0.89
CA THR A 310 -12.95 1.50 -0.30
C THR A 310 -13.58 0.74 0.84
N ARG A 311 -13.12 -0.49 1.05
CA ARG A 311 -13.39 -1.29 2.24
C ARG A 311 -12.06 -1.87 2.69
N SER A 312 -11.80 -1.80 3.97
CA SER A 312 -10.55 -2.28 4.52
C SER A 312 -10.82 -3.47 5.43
N PRO A 313 -10.05 -4.58 5.33
CA PRO A 313 -10.09 -5.64 6.34
C PRO A 313 -9.64 -5.15 7.72
N PHE A 314 -9.14 -3.91 7.82
CA PHE A 314 -8.70 -3.32 9.08
C PHE A 314 -9.82 -2.56 9.82
N ASN A 315 -11.02 -2.45 9.23
CA ASN A 315 -12.14 -1.65 9.75
C ASN A 315 -13.52 -2.32 9.54
N ASP A 316 -13.58 -3.64 9.37
CA ASP A 316 -14.78 -4.35 8.89
C ASP A 316 -15.79 -4.79 9.98
N ASN A 317 -15.40 -4.75 11.25
CA ASN A 317 -16.17 -5.35 12.35
C ASN A 317 -17.10 -4.40 13.12
N GLU A 318 -17.11 -3.10 12.80
CA GLU A 318 -17.99 -2.11 13.46
C GLU A 318 -19.12 -1.65 12.53
N SER A 319 -20.34 -1.54 13.04
CA SER A 319 -21.55 -1.23 12.23
C SER A 319 -21.47 0.12 11.49
N TYR A 320 -20.68 1.06 12.02
CA TYR A 320 -20.43 2.36 11.40
C TYR A 320 -19.25 2.36 10.41
N MET A 321 -18.34 1.38 10.54
CA MET A 321 -17.11 1.25 9.72
C MET A 321 -17.23 0.19 8.62
N SER A 322 -18.23 -0.68 8.70
CA SER A 322 -18.60 -1.70 7.69
C SER A 322 -19.25 -1.11 6.41
N ARG A 323 -19.00 0.16 6.13
CA ARG A 323 -19.50 0.89 4.96
C ARG A 323 -18.36 1.22 4.00
N ASP A 324 -18.73 1.64 2.79
CA ASP A 324 -17.77 2.09 1.80
C ASP A 324 -17.13 3.41 2.26
N LEU A 325 -15.81 3.43 2.49
CA LEU A 325 -15.08 4.63 2.85
C LEU A 325 -14.62 5.33 1.56
N PRO A 326 -15.16 6.51 1.22
CA PRO A 326 -14.76 7.19 0.00
C PRO A 326 -13.40 7.88 0.22
N ILE A 327 -12.51 7.69 -0.75
CA ILE A 327 -11.30 8.49 -0.92
C ILE A 327 -11.54 9.43 -2.09
N ASN A 328 -11.38 10.73 -1.84
CA ASN A 328 -11.56 11.79 -2.82
C ASN A 328 -10.22 12.48 -3.09
N VAL A 329 -9.91 12.72 -4.35
CA VAL A 329 -8.68 13.39 -4.79
C VAL A 329 -9.02 14.54 -5.74
N VAL A 330 -8.34 15.67 -5.55
CA VAL A 330 -8.33 16.84 -6.44
C VAL A 330 -6.89 17.06 -6.90
N VAL A 331 -6.71 17.23 -8.20
CA VAL A 331 -5.42 17.49 -8.86
C VAL A 331 -5.45 18.89 -9.48
N PRO A 332 -4.30 19.55 -9.70
CA PRO A 332 -4.27 20.83 -10.40
C PRO A 332 -4.76 20.69 -11.85
N ASP A 333 -5.34 21.75 -12.40
CA ASP A 333 -5.94 21.76 -13.74
C ASP A 333 -4.90 21.47 -14.85
N ASN A 334 -3.65 21.87 -14.63
CA ASN A 334 -2.52 21.59 -15.50
C ASN A 334 -1.78 20.28 -15.13
N TYR A 335 -2.43 19.37 -14.40
CA TYR A 335 -1.83 18.10 -14.00
C TYR A 335 -1.29 17.33 -15.20
N SER A 336 0.02 17.10 -15.16
CA SER A 336 0.75 16.21 -16.06
C SER A 336 1.39 15.05 -15.29
N PRO A 337 1.24 13.79 -15.74
CA PRO A 337 1.91 12.63 -15.13
C PRO A 337 3.44 12.68 -15.27
N THR A 338 4.00 13.58 -16.08
CA THR A 338 5.46 13.78 -16.20
C THR A 338 6.06 14.58 -15.04
N ASN A 339 5.25 15.35 -14.33
CA ASN A 339 5.67 16.14 -13.18
C ASN A 339 5.44 15.36 -11.88
N LYS A 340 6.05 15.81 -10.78
CA LYS A 340 5.88 15.23 -9.44
C LYS A 340 5.25 16.25 -8.50
N TYR A 341 4.16 15.86 -7.83
CA TYR A 341 3.37 16.77 -6.99
C TYR A 341 3.46 16.39 -5.51
N ALA A 342 3.56 17.39 -4.63
CA ALA A 342 3.29 17.17 -3.22
C ALA A 342 1.81 16.83 -3.01
N VAL A 343 1.51 16.13 -1.91
CA VAL A 343 0.16 15.72 -1.54
C VAL A 343 -0.18 16.28 -0.17
N VAL A 344 -1.27 17.03 -0.09
CA VAL A 344 -1.90 17.41 1.17
C VAL A 344 -3.03 16.42 1.45
N TYR A 345 -2.83 15.62 2.49
CA TYR A 345 -3.85 14.76 3.06
C TYR A 345 -4.69 15.60 4.00
N VAL A 346 -5.94 15.86 3.60
CA VAL A 346 -6.91 16.66 4.33
C VAL A 346 -7.72 15.72 5.23
N LEU A 347 -7.56 15.84 6.53
CA LEU A 347 -8.12 14.92 7.50
C LEU A 347 -9.53 15.37 7.90
N ASP A 348 -10.47 14.43 7.87
CA ASP A 348 -11.87 14.60 8.25
C ASP A 348 -12.06 14.64 9.78
N VAL A 349 -13.04 15.42 10.26
CA VAL A 349 -13.31 15.59 11.70
C VAL A 349 -14.40 14.64 12.17
N GLU A 350 -15.58 14.78 11.60
CA GLU A 350 -16.76 13.91 11.74
C GLU A 350 -17.58 14.12 10.46
N ASN A 351 -18.32 13.13 9.97
CA ASN A 351 -19.22 13.34 8.83
C ASN A 351 -20.65 13.10 9.27
N VAL A 352 -21.30 14.17 9.74
CA VAL A 352 -22.71 14.17 10.15
C VAL A 352 -23.57 14.67 8.98
N PRO A 353 -24.51 13.86 8.46
CA PRO A 353 -25.44 14.28 7.41
C PRO A 353 -26.17 15.59 7.77
N GLY A 354 -26.17 16.56 6.86
CA GLY A 354 -26.84 17.87 7.07
C GLY A 354 -26.01 18.93 7.78
N SER A 355 -24.76 18.64 8.17
CA SER A 355 -23.86 19.65 8.74
C SER A 355 -23.18 20.50 7.65
N ASN A 356 -23.10 21.81 7.88
CA ASN A 356 -22.41 22.77 7.03
C ASN A 356 -20.90 22.91 7.35
N LYS A 357 -20.31 21.93 8.06
CA LYS A 357 -19.05 22.10 8.80
C LYS A 357 -17.83 21.24 8.38
N LEU A 358 -17.95 20.30 7.44
CA LEU A 358 -17.09 19.09 7.51
C LEU A 358 -16.28 18.71 6.25
N ASP A 359 -16.37 19.43 5.12
CA ASP A 359 -15.63 19.09 3.90
C ASP A 359 -14.42 20.01 3.67
N GLY A 360 -13.31 19.75 4.37
CA GLY A 360 -12.07 20.51 4.22
C GLY A 360 -11.51 20.47 2.79
N LEU A 361 -11.63 19.33 2.10
CA LEU A 361 -11.22 19.22 0.70
C LEU A 361 -12.02 20.15 -0.21
N LYS A 362 -13.33 20.32 0.02
CA LYS A 362 -14.15 21.29 -0.71
C LYS A 362 -13.65 22.71 -0.48
N VAL A 363 -13.40 23.11 0.78
CA VAL A 363 -12.90 24.46 1.10
C VAL A 363 -11.59 24.74 0.36
N LEU A 364 -10.61 23.84 0.45
CA LEU A 364 -9.32 24.02 -0.22
C LEU A 364 -9.43 23.99 -1.76
N LYS A 365 -10.38 23.23 -2.29
CA LYS A 365 -10.68 23.23 -3.73
C LYS A 365 -11.27 24.57 -4.16
N ASP A 366 -12.27 25.09 -3.46
CA ASP A 366 -12.94 26.35 -3.77
C ASP A 366 -11.98 27.55 -3.64
N LEU A 367 -11.04 27.47 -2.69
CA LEU A 367 -9.92 28.40 -2.53
C LEU A 367 -8.81 28.24 -3.59
N ASN A 368 -8.97 27.31 -4.53
CA ASN A 368 -8.01 27.08 -5.62
C ASN A 368 -6.59 26.69 -5.15
N ILE A 369 -6.45 26.11 -3.95
CA ILE A 369 -5.15 25.80 -3.32
C ILE A 369 -4.33 24.82 -4.17
N HIS A 370 -4.99 23.80 -4.70
CA HIS A 370 -4.38 22.80 -5.59
C HIS A 370 -3.71 23.42 -6.81
N ASN A 371 -4.33 24.43 -7.44
CA ASN A 371 -3.75 25.15 -8.57
C ASN A 371 -2.66 26.14 -8.12
N TYR A 372 -2.91 26.92 -7.05
CA TYR A 372 -1.98 27.95 -6.59
C TYR A 372 -0.62 27.39 -6.19
N TYR A 373 -0.61 26.27 -5.45
CA TYR A 373 0.63 25.61 -5.01
C TYR A 373 1.05 24.45 -5.92
N ASN A 374 0.32 24.21 -7.01
CA ASN A 374 0.56 23.11 -7.94
C ASN A 374 0.76 21.77 -7.21
N LEU A 375 -0.27 21.34 -6.46
CA LEU A 375 -0.23 20.17 -5.58
C LEU A 375 -1.52 19.35 -5.64
N ILE A 376 -1.46 18.12 -5.14
CA ILE A 376 -2.61 17.21 -5.04
C ILE A 376 -3.24 17.35 -3.65
N LEU A 377 -4.58 17.39 -3.59
CA LEU A 377 -5.34 17.31 -2.35
C LEU A 377 -6.04 15.95 -2.27
N ALA A 378 -5.91 15.24 -1.15
CA ALA A 378 -6.54 13.94 -0.94
C ALA A 378 -7.24 13.85 0.42
N GLN A 379 -8.44 13.28 0.48
CA GLN A 379 -9.22 13.10 1.72
C GLN A 379 -9.87 11.72 1.74
N THR A 380 -9.90 11.08 2.90
CA THR A 380 -10.81 9.96 3.19
C THR A 380 -11.94 10.45 4.10
N PHE A 381 -13.17 9.98 3.89
CA PHE A 381 -14.28 10.24 4.82
C PHE A 381 -14.60 8.99 5.63
N TRP A 382 -14.92 9.19 6.90
CA TRP A 382 -15.45 8.15 7.76
C TRP A 382 -16.97 8.25 7.79
N GLN A 383 -17.65 7.17 7.38
CA GLN A 383 -19.12 7.16 7.38
C GLN A 383 -19.67 6.83 8.76
N GLY A 384 -20.93 7.20 9.02
CA GLY A 384 -21.63 6.80 10.24
C GLY A 384 -21.46 7.74 11.43
N GLY A 385 -20.97 8.96 11.23
CA GLY A 385 -20.91 9.98 12.27
C GLY A 385 -19.81 9.79 13.31
N ILE A 386 -18.85 8.89 13.08
CA ILE A 386 -17.70 8.63 13.95
C ILE A 386 -16.42 8.79 13.14
N CYS A 387 -15.46 9.58 13.63
CA CYS A 387 -14.07 9.53 13.16
C CYS A 387 -13.24 8.70 14.15
N PRO A 388 -12.44 7.73 13.68
CA PRO A 388 -11.68 6.82 14.54
C PRO A 388 -10.46 7.47 15.22
N TRP A 389 -10.41 8.81 15.28
CA TRP A 389 -9.29 9.56 15.85
C TRP A 389 -7.92 9.19 15.23
N TYR A 390 -7.92 8.61 14.03
CA TYR A 390 -6.71 8.19 13.32
C TYR A 390 -5.83 7.21 14.10
N GLY A 391 -6.43 6.41 15.00
CA GLY A 391 -5.75 5.42 15.81
C GLY A 391 -6.23 3.99 15.58
N THR A 392 -5.70 3.07 16.39
CA THR A 392 -6.17 1.67 16.44
C THR A 392 -6.90 1.41 17.76
N LYS A 393 -8.08 0.78 17.69
CA LYS A 393 -8.84 0.32 18.87
C LYS A 393 -8.15 -0.89 19.51
N SER A 394 -8.27 -1.02 20.83
CA SER A 394 -7.57 -2.07 21.60
C SER A 394 -7.94 -3.50 21.18
N ASP A 395 -9.13 -3.71 20.63
CA ASP A 395 -9.60 -5.00 20.11
C ASP A 395 -9.23 -5.24 18.62
N GLY A 396 -8.58 -4.26 17.98
CA GLY A 396 -8.15 -4.33 16.59
C GLY A 396 -9.25 -4.16 15.53
N THR A 397 -10.50 -3.90 15.93
CA THR A 397 -11.65 -3.76 15.01
C THR A 397 -11.64 -2.46 14.20
N ILE A 398 -10.88 -1.47 14.67
CA ILE A 398 -10.63 -0.19 13.99
C ILE A 398 -9.12 0.00 13.91
N ARG A 399 -8.61 0.28 12.71
CA ARG A 399 -7.21 0.70 12.47
C ARG A 399 -7.17 1.89 11.52
N GLY A 400 -7.60 3.03 12.04
CA GLY A 400 -7.65 4.30 11.31
C GLY A 400 -6.27 4.78 10.87
N ASP A 401 -5.23 4.50 11.67
CA ASP A 401 -3.84 4.82 11.35
C ASP A 401 -3.34 4.06 10.11
N ILE A 402 -3.62 2.75 10.01
CA ILE A 402 -3.24 1.92 8.86
C ILE A 402 -4.00 2.38 7.61
N HIS A 403 -5.30 2.66 7.74
CA HIS A 403 -6.10 3.12 6.60
C HIS A 403 -5.58 4.43 6.03
N LEU A 404 -5.18 5.39 6.86
CA LEU A 404 -4.59 6.63 6.35
C LEU A 404 -3.15 6.42 5.84
N ARG A 405 -2.28 5.83 6.66
CA ARG A 405 -0.83 5.72 6.39
C ARG A 405 -0.53 4.85 5.19
N ASP A 406 -1.21 3.71 5.07
CA ASP A 406 -0.89 2.72 4.05
C ASP A 406 -1.90 2.79 2.91
N CYS A 407 -3.19 2.73 3.22
CA CYS A 407 -4.21 2.56 2.20
C CYS A 407 -4.47 3.85 1.39
N LEU A 408 -4.68 4.99 2.07
CA LEU A 408 -4.89 6.27 1.39
C LEU A 408 -3.62 6.71 0.66
N VAL A 409 -2.46 6.71 1.33
CA VAL A 409 -1.17 7.06 0.71
C VAL A 409 -0.88 6.15 -0.48
N GLY A 410 -1.00 4.83 -0.31
CA GLY A 410 -0.75 3.86 -1.37
C GLY A 410 -1.67 4.04 -2.57
N LEU A 411 -2.95 4.39 -2.34
CA LEU A 411 -3.89 4.68 -3.43
C LEU A 411 -3.45 5.92 -4.20
N VAL A 412 -3.13 7.01 -3.50
CA VAL A 412 -2.78 8.28 -4.15
C VAL A 412 -1.46 8.15 -4.92
N ASP A 413 -0.44 7.52 -4.32
CA ASP A 413 0.86 7.29 -4.97
C ASP A 413 0.76 6.35 -6.18
N GLU A 414 -0.19 5.40 -6.19
CA GLU A 414 -0.39 4.52 -7.34
C GLU A 414 -1.17 5.19 -8.48
N GLN A 415 -2.14 6.05 -8.15
CA GLN A 415 -3.04 6.64 -9.14
C GLN A 415 -2.53 7.98 -9.70
N PHE A 416 -1.60 8.64 -9.02
CA PHE A 416 -1.12 9.97 -9.37
C PHE A 416 0.40 10.09 -9.26
N SER A 417 0.98 11.04 -10.02
CA SER A 417 2.42 11.27 -10.02
C SER A 417 2.86 12.10 -8.81
N THR A 418 2.89 11.47 -7.64
CA THR A 418 3.26 12.13 -6.38
C THR A 418 4.78 12.25 -6.22
N ILE A 419 5.22 13.04 -5.23
CA ILE A 419 6.55 12.93 -4.60
C ILE A 419 6.41 11.87 -3.48
N PRO A 420 6.82 10.60 -3.69
CA PRO A 420 6.43 9.48 -2.83
C PRO A 420 7.36 9.32 -1.62
N THR A 421 7.78 10.44 -1.01
CA THR A 421 8.65 10.50 0.18
C THR A 421 8.00 11.37 1.24
N ARG A 422 8.49 11.34 2.49
CA ARG A 422 7.94 12.16 3.58
C ARG A 422 7.90 13.64 3.21
N GLU A 423 8.90 14.14 2.49
CA GLU A 423 9.02 15.53 2.06
C GLU A 423 7.88 15.98 1.12
N GLY A 424 7.24 15.03 0.43
CA GLY A 424 6.09 15.28 -0.43
C GLY A 424 4.73 15.08 0.24
N ARG A 425 4.67 14.64 1.51
CA ARG A 425 3.44 14.25 2.18
C ARG A 425 3.14 15.14 3.39
N ILE A 426 2.02 15.85 3.31
CA ILE A 426 1.60 16.88 4.26
C ILE A 426 0.27 16.47 4.87
N LEU A 427 0.19 16.43 6.20
CA LEU A 427 -1.07 16.22 6.93
C LEU A 427 -1.68 17.57 7.27
N LEU A 428 -2.99 17.70 7.10
CA LEU A 428 -3.72 18.94 7.42
C LEU A 428 -5.01 18.59 8.15
N GLY A 429 -5.18 19.10 9.37
CA GLY A 429 -6.35 18.78 10.18
C GLY A 429 -6.78 19.87 11.16
N PHE A 430 -8.09 19.86 11.44
CA PHE A 430 -8.82 20.73 12.36
C PHE A 430 -9.44 19.87 13.48
N SER A 431 -9.47 20.36 14.72
CA SER A 431 -10.14 19.66 15.83
C SER A 431 -9.61 18.23 16.03
N THR A 432 -10.49 17.22 16.09
CA THR A 432 -10.12 15.79 16.13
C THR A 432 -9.14 15.39 15.02
N SER A 433 -9.26 16.00 13.84
CA SER A 433 -8.39 15.70 12.70
C SER A 433 -7.03 16.40 12.79
N GLY A 434 -6.95 17.55 13.47
CA GLY A 434 -5.68 18.20 13.83
C GLY A 434 -4.90 17.41 14.88
N TRP A 435 -5.60 16.87 15.88
CA TRP A 435 -5.03 15.89 16.82
C TRP A 435 -4.47 14.68 16.08
N GLY A 436 -5.24 14.15 15.11
CA GLY A 436 -4.82 13.04 14.25
C GLY A 436 -3.57 13.35 13.43
N ALA A 437 -3.49 14.55 12.84
CA ALA A 437 -2.34 15.00 12.05
C ALA A 437 -1.04 14.97 12.87
N LEU A 438 -1.07 15.46 14.12
CA LEU A 438 0.09 15.41 15.02
C LEU A 438 0.45 13.98 15.41
N SER A 439 -0.55 13.16 15.79
CA SER A 439 -0.34 11.77 16.18
C SER A 439 0.34 10.97 15.05
N LEU A 440 -0.18 11.12 13.82
CA LEU A 440 0.31 10.43 12.64
C LEU A 440 1.72 10.89 12.23
N LEU A 441 2.02 12.19 12.32
CA LEU A 441 3.36 12.72 12.03
C LEU A 441 4.39 12.11 12.99
N LEU A 442 4.12 12.15 14.30
CA LEU A 442 5.04 11.64 15.32
C LEU A 442 5.27 10.13 15.19
N ARG A 443 4.20 9.36 14.98
CA ARG A 443 4.28 7.88 14.89
C ARG A 443 4.81 7.38 13.55
N ASN A 444 4.70 8.17 12.47
CA ASN A 444 5.05 7.75 11.11
C ASN A 444 5.93 8.79 10.38
N PRO A 445 7.07 9.19 10.96
CA PRO A 445 7.85 10.33 10.48
C PRO A 445 8.62 10.06 9.18
N THR A 446 8.74 8.78 8.78
CA THR A 446 9.28 8.34 7.50
C THR A 446 8.23 8.35 6.39
N VAL A 447 6.94 8.43 6.74
CA VAL A 447 5.82 8.50 5.79
C VAL A 447 5.39 9.94 5.58
N PHE A 448 5.18 10.70 6.65
CA PHE A 448 4.68 12.08 6.61
C PHE A 448 5.76 13.09 7.01
N GLY A 449 5.93 14.15 6.22
CA GLY A 449 6.96 15.16 6.45
C GLY A 449 6.48 16.32 7.31
N TYR A 450 5.23 16.73 7.14
CA TYR A 450 4.71 17.96 7.73
C TYR A 450 3.29 17.76 8.27
N ALA A 451 2.94 18.46 9.33
CA ALA A 451 1.58 18.51 9.85
C ALA A 451 1.15 19.95 10.15
N GLY A 452 0.00 20.32 9.60
CA GLY A 452 -0.78 21.47 10.04
C GLY A 452 -1.90 21.00 10.96
N CYS A 453 -1.89 21.48 12.20
CA CYS A 453 -2.90 21.20 13.19
C CYS A 453 -3.47 22.51 13.72
N TRP A 454 -4.79 22.69 13.70
CA TRP A 454 -5.41 23.81 14.41
C TRP A 454 -6.64 23.44 15.23
N ASP A 455 -6.85 24.22 16.30
CA ASP A 455 -8.03 24.16 17.18
C ASP A 455 -8.29 22.74 17.70
N ALA A 456 -7.20 22.01 18.00
CA ALA A 456 -7.23 20.60 18.33
C ALA A 456 -7.31 20.38 19.85
N PRO A 457 -8.10 19.39 20.30
CA PRO A 457 -8.31 19.16 21.72
C PRO A 457 -7.18 18.29 22.31
N LEU A 458 -6.03 18.89 22.58
CA LEU A 458 -4.78 18.20 22.96
C LEU A 458 -4.66 17.87 24.46
N ASN A 459 -5.50 18.45 25.32
CA ASN A 459 -5.54 18.15 26.76
C ASN A 459 -6.70 17.24 27.17
N LEU A 460 -7.34 16.54 26.22
CA LEU A 460 -8.47 15.68 26.54
C LEU A 460 -8.08 14.55 27.49
N THR A 461 -8.86 14.43 28.57
CA THR A 461 -8.82 13.26 29.46
C THR A 461 -9.67 12.15 28.86
N PHE A 462 -9.08 10.96 28.75
CA PHE A 462 -9.77 9.78 28.24
C PHE A 462 -11.05 9.52 29.03
N GLY A 463 -12.18 9.36 28.34
CA GLY A 463 -13.48 9.11 28.95
C GLY A 463 -14.14 10.31 29.63
N GLY A 464 -13.44 11.45 29.75
CA GLY A 464 -13.94 12.67 30.40
C GLY A 464 -14.69 13.63 29.46
N SER A 465 -14.78 13.31 28.17
CA SER A 465 -15.43 14.15 27.14
C SER A 465 -16.15 13.30 26.10
N ASN A 466 -17.34 13.74 25.65
CA ASN A 466 -18.22 13.01 24.74
C ASN A 466 -17.71 12.90 23.28
N TYR A 467 -16.43 13.17 23.02
CA TYR A 467 -15.89 13.16 21.65
C TYR A 467 -15.52 11.76 21.12
N GLY A 468 -16.03 10.70 21.74
CA GLY A 468 -15.95 9.34 21.19
C GLY A 468 -14.63 8.58 21.38
N GLN A 469 -13.69 9.02 22.23
CA GLN A 469 -12.40 8.33 22.44
C GLN A 469 -12.57 6.88 22.90
N VAL A 470 -13.56 6.60 23.76
CA VAL A 470 -13.83 5.23 24.25
C VAL A 470 -14.24 4.32 23.08
N ALA A 471 -15.07 4.83 22.16
CA ALA A 471 -15.44 4.08 20.96
C ALA A 471 -14.26 3.88 20.00
N ALA A 472 -13.40 4.91 19.84
CA ALA A 472 -12.26 4.86 18.93
C ALA A 472 -11.09 3.98 19.44
N TYR A 473 -10.82 3.97 20.75
CA TYR A 473 -9.64 3.32 21.33
C TYR A 473 -9.93 2.13 22.24
N GLY A 474 -11.13 2.04 22.81
CA GLY A 474 -11.53 1.00 23.77
C GLY A 474 -10.98 1.23 25.17
N THR A 475 -9.66 1.43 25.32
CA THR A 475 -9.01 1.61 26.63
C THR A 475 -8.14 2.88 26.67
N GLU A 476 -7.93 3.41 27.88
CA GLU A 476 -7.04 4.56 28.08
C GLU A 476 -5.59 4.23 27.70
N ALA A 477 -5.12 3.04 28.07
CA ALA A 477 -3.78 2.58 27.73
C ALA A 477 -3.56 2.61 26.21
N GLN A 478 -4.56 2.18 25.42
CA GLN A 478 -4.50 2.25 23.98
C GLN A 478 -4.53 3.71 23.47
N TYR A 479 -5.41 4.56 24.00
CA TYR A 479 -5.47 5.98 23.64
C TYR A 479 -4.14 6.72 23.84
N ARG A 480 -3.47 6.49 24.98
CA ARG A 480 -2.17 7.12 25.32
C ARG A 480 -1.05 6.76 24.34
N LEU A 481 -1.15 5.63 23.63
CA LEU A 481 -0.21 5.30 22.55
C LEU A 481 -0.36 6.22 21.34
N TYR A 482 -1.46 6.97 21.20
CA TYR A 482 -1.71 7.85 20.07
C TYR A 482 -1.79 9.33 20.47
N ASN A 483 -1.97 9.64 21.75
CA ASN A 483 -2.06 11.02 22.22
C ASN A 483 -0.77 11.81 21.99
N PRO A 484 -0.77 12.87 21.14
CA PRO A 484 0.44 13.63 20.80
C PRO A 484 1.21 14.12 22.03
N LYS A 485 0.50 14.51 23.10
CA LYS A 485 1.10 14.97 24.35
C LYS A 485 1.88 13.86 25.07
N ASP A 486 1.32 12.65 25.10
CA ASP A 486 1.92 11.51 25.79
C ASP A 486 3.10 10.92 25.00
N ILE A 487 3.03 10.94 23.66
CA ILE A 487 4.02 10.28 22.81
C ILE A 487 5.16 11.17 22.34
N LEU A 488 5.07 12.50 22.50
CA LEU A 488 6.06 13.43 21.95
C LEU A 488 7.50 13.07 22.36
N SER A 489 7.73 12.77 23.64
CA SER A 489 9.05 12.43 24.18
C SER A 489 9.67 11.21 23.51
N THR A 490 8.84 10.24 23.11
CA THR A 490 9.27 9.01 22.43
C THR A 490 9.71 9.29 20.98
N TYR A 491 9.15 10.32 20.35
CA TYR A 491 9.35 10.64 18.95
C TYR A 491 10.08 11.98 18.72
N LEU A 492 10.82 12.49 19.71
CA LEU A 492 11.50 13.81 19.60
C LEU A 492 12.44 13.90 18.40
N SER A 493 13.27 12.88 18.21
CA SER A 493 14.22 12.81 17.07
C SER A 493 13.51 12.89 15.71
N SER A 494 12.22 12.53 15.66
CA SER A 494 11.44 12.56 14.44
C SER A 494 11.01 13.96 14.00
N VAL A 495 11.04 14.95 14.89
CA VAL A 495 10.55 16.32 14.63
C VAL A 495 11.50 17.42 15.09
N ALA A 496 12.55 17.10 15.85
CA ALA A 496 13.51 18.08 16.35
C ALA A 496 14.46 18.65 15.27
N GLU A 497 14.64 17.95 14.14
CA GLU A 497 15.64 18.30 13.12
C GLU A 497 15.35 19.65 12.41
N ARG A 498 14.07 19.99 12.25
CA ARG A 498 13.60 21.22 11.59
C ARG A 498 12.12 21.45 11.85
N LYS A 499 11.61 22.63 11.48
CA LYS A 499 10.18 22.92 11.56
C LYS A 499 9.38 21.96 10.69
N ARG A 500 8.59 21.09 11.33
CA ARG A 500 7.67 20.14 10.67
C ARG A 500 6.21 20.32 11.07
N ILE A 501 5.95 21.21 12.03
CA ILE A 501 4.65 21.42 12.63
C ILE A 501 4.25 22.89 12.47
N VAL A 502 3.05 23.12 11.93
CA VAL A 502 2.32 24.38 12.09
C VAL A 502 1.18 24.14 13.08
N LEU A 503 1.23 24.85 14.21
CA LEU A 503 0.17 24.88 15.20
C LEU A 503 -0.69 26.13 14.99
N GLY A 504 -2.00 25.94 15.04
CA GLY A 504 -2.99 26.99 14.88
C GLY A 504 -4.00 27.00 16.04
N GLY A 505 -4.34 28.17 16.55
CA GLY A 505 -5.42 28.33 17.53
C GLY A 505 -6.26 29.56 17.23
N GLY A 506 -7.47 29.62 17.78
CA GLY A 506 -8.28 30.83 17.62
C GLY A 506 -9.72 30.82 18.07
N VAL A 507 -10.35 29.65 18.21
CA VAL A 507 -11.79 29.56 18.54
C VAL A 507 -12.00 28.68 19.78
N SER A 508 -11.57 27.42 19.70
CA SER A 508 -11.76 26.39 20.72
C SER A 508 -10.40 25.80 21.12
N PHE A 509 -10.24 25.29 22.34
CA PHE A 509 -8.99 24.62 22.73
C PHE A 509 -7.72 25.52 22.61
N ASN A 510 -7.87 26.85 22.75
CA ASN A 510 -6.74 27.79 22.75
C ASN A 510 -5.73 27.44 23.87
N LYS A 511 -6.23 27.04 25.04
CA LYS A 511 -5.38 26.56 26.14
C LYS A 511 -4.63 25.29 25.75
N ASP A 512 -5.30 24.31 25.16
CA ASP A 512 -4.68 23.06 24.70
C ASP A 512 -3.57 23.33 23.68
N THR A 513 -3.84 24.24 22.74
CA THR A 513 -2.90 24.65 21.71
C THR A 513 -1.66 25.34 22.31
N ALA A 514 -1.87 26.25 23.27
CA ALA A 514 -0.79 26.91 23.99
C ALA A 514 0.02 25.96 24.89
N ASP A 515 -0.66 25.05 25.61
CA ASP A 515 0.00 24.04 26.45
C ASP A 515 0.88 23.10 25.60
N PHE A 516 0.40 22.71 24.41
CA PHE A 516 1.20 21.88 23.50
C PHE A 516 2.35 22.66 22.85
N ALA A 517 2.16 23.94 22.49
CA ALA A 517 3.24 24.81 22.02
C ALA A 517 4.35 24.98 23.08
N ASN A 518 3.97 25.15 24.35
CA ASN A 518 4.90 25.17 25.47
C ASN A 518 5.64 23.84 25.62
N LEU A 519 4.95 22.71 25.44
CA LEU A 519 5.56 21.39 25.47
C LEU A 519 6.59 21.19 24.32
N LEU A 520 6.27 21.62 23.10
CA LEU A 520 7.23 21.59 21.97
C LEU A 520 8.47 22.44 22.29
N THR A 521 8.26 23.65 22.81
CA THR A 521 9.34 24.58 23.20
C THR A 521 10.23 23.96 24.28
N ALA A 522 9.63 23.43 25.35
CA ALA A 522 10.35 22.79 26.44
C ALA A 522 11.12 21.53 25.98
N SER A 523 10.64 20.87 24.93
CA SER A 523 11.27 19.67 24.36
C SER A 523 12.26 19.98 23.22
N GLY A 524 12.52 21.25 22.92
CA GLY A 524 13.46 21.67 21.87
C GLY A 524 12.99 21.38 20.44
N VAL A 525 11.67 21.20 20.23
CA VAL A 525 11.11 20.92 18.90
C VAL A 525 10.78 22.25 18.20
N PRO A 526 11.37 22.55 17.03
CA PRO A 526 11.05 23.76 16.28
C PRO A 526 9.68 23.64 15.60
N TYR A 527 8.88 24.70 15.66
CA TYR A 527 7.53 24.76 15.09
C TYR A 527 7.18 26.17 14.62
N THR A 528 6.08 26.30 13.89
CA THR A 528 5.42 27.57 13.59
C THR A 528 4.12 27.65 14.39
N TYR A 529 3.90 28.76 15.09
CA TYR A 529 2.70 28.99 15.89
C TYR A 529 1.91 30.17 15.30
N LEU A 530 0.67 29.92 14.91
CA LEU A 530 -0.26 30.93 14.44
C LEU A 530 -1.43 31.02 15.41
N TYR A 531 -1.74 32.23 15.87
CA TYR A 531 -2.91 32.48 16.70
C TYR A 531 -3.75 33.58 16.06
N ARG A 532 -5.04 33.32 15.86
CA ARG A 532 -6.02 34.33 15.42
C ARG A 532 -7.22 34.25 16.31
N ASP A 533 -7.43 35.26 17.14
CA ASP A 533 -8.62 35.34 18.00
C ASP A 533 -9.88 35.52 17.14
N LEU A 534 -10.57 34.41 16.91
CA LEU A 534 -11.80 34.33 16.12
C LEU A 534 -13.06 34.39 17.00
N SER A 535 -12.91 34.46 18.33
CA SER A 535 -14.03 34.64 19.26
C SER A 535 -14.78 35.96 19.02
N LYS A 536 -14.07 36.96 18.48
CA LYS A 536 -14.58 38.28 18.09
C LYS A 536 -15.55 38.26 16.91
N PHE A 537 -15.66 37.15 16.18
CA PHE A 537 -16.59 37.00 15.04
C PHE A 537 -17.86 36.23 15.42
N GLY A 538 -18.36 36.43 16.64
CA GLY A 538 -19.68 35.95 17.09
C GLY A 538 -19.75 34.46 17.47
N GLY A 539 -18.62 33.81 17.78
CA GLY A 539 -18.58 32.47 18.37
C GLY A 539 -19.11 31.32 17.51
N ARG A 540 -19.44 31.54 16.23
CA ARG A 540 -20.04 30.53 15.34
C ARG A 540 -19.02 29.60 14.66
N ALA A 541 -17.74 29.65 15.05
CA ALA A 541 -16.63 29.43 14.11
C ALA A 541 -15.83 28.12 14.20
N ALA A 542 -16.32 27.06 14.86
CA ALA A 542 -15.62 25.76 14.85
C ALA A 542 -15.96 24.93 13.59
N ASN A 543 -15.45 25.32 12.41
CA ASN A 543 -15.50 24.54 11.16
C ASN A 543 -14.63 25.12 10.05
N TRP A 544 -14.27 24.29 9.07
CA TRP A 544 -13.47 24.67 7.90
C TRP A 544 -13.96 25.94 7.18
N ASN A 545 -15.28 26.16 7.03
CA ASN A 545 -15.83 27.34 6.35
C ASN A 545 -15.71 28.63 7.20
N SER A 546 -15.86 28.53 8.52
CA SER A 546 -15.78 29.70 9.41
C SER A 546 -14.35 30.15 9.66
N TYR A 547 -13.41 29.25 9.46
CA TYR A 547 -12.00 29.61 9.37
C TYR A 547 -11.73 30.37 8.08
N ASP A 548 -12.51 30.24 7.00
CA ASP A 548 -12.22 30.93 5.74
C ASP A 548 -12.99 32.25 5.54
N ASN A 549 -14.24 32.33 6.01
CA ASN A 549 -15.03 33.55 5.90
C ASN A 549 -14.74 34.51 7.06
N ASP A 550 -14.05 35.61 6.77
CA ASP A 550 -14.16 36.81 7.59
C ASP A 550 -15.62 37.27 7.46
N TYR A 551 -16.45 37.11 8.50
CA TYR A 551 -17.91 37.37 8.48
C TYR A 551 -18.29 38.84 8.14
N SER A 552 -17.32 39.66 7.73
CA SER A 552 -17.41 41.08 7.37
C SER A 552 -17.74 41.34 5.90
N GLY A 553 -17.80 40.31 5.04
CA GLY A 553 -18.23 40.45 3.64
C GLY A 553 -17.27 41.24 2.74
N GLY A 554 -16.03 41.47 3.18
CA GLY A 554 -15.06 42.27 2.42
C GLY A 554 -13.61 41.96 2.74
N SER A 555 -13.12 40.75 2.39
CA SER A 555 -11.70 40.46 2.04
C SER A 555 -11.46 38.93 1.99
N PRO A 556 -10.64 38.40 1.06
CA PRO A 556 -10.26 36.98 0.98
C PRO A 556 -9.21 36.55 2.05
N GLN A 557 -9.19 37.19 3.23
CA GLN A 557 -8.22 36.94 4.30
C GLN A 557 -8.73 35.93 5.35
N GLY A 558 -9.17 34.75 4.90
CA GLY A 558 -9.51 33.63 5.78
C GLY A 558 -8.30 33.05 6.51
N TRP A 559 -8.50 32.33 7.61
CA TRP A 559 -7.49 31.53 8.32
C TRP A 559 -6.73 30.58 7.39
N CYS A 560 -7.41 29.97 6.42
CA CYS A 560 -6.77 29.13 5.40
C CYS A 560 -5.72 29.92 4.59
N SER A 561 -5.99 31.21 4.30
CA SER A 561 -5.07 32.10 3.58
C SER A 561 -3.80 32.48 4.36
N THR A 562 -3.77 32.26 5.68
CA THR A 562 -2.56 32.43 6.52
C THR A 562 -1.93 31.09 6.91
N PHE A 563 -2.75 30.09 7.20
CA PHE A 563 -2.30 28.81 7.71
C PHE A 563 -1.69 27.93 6.62
N ILE A 564 -2.31 27.91 5.43
CA ILE A 564 -1.79 27.13 4.30
C ILE A 564 -0.45 27.66 3.81
N PRO A 565 -0.24 28.98 3.58
CA PRO A 565 1.10 29.47 3.23
C PRO A 565 2.16 29.09 4.25
N ALA A 566 1.89 29.25 5.55
CA ALA A 566 2.85 28.86 6.58
C ALA A 566 3.20 27.36 6.51
N LEU A 567 2.22 26.50 6.21
CA LEU A 567 2.47 25.07 6.02
C LEU A 567 3.26 24.80 4.73
N MET A 568 3.00 25.53 3.66
CA MET A 568 3.74 25.41 2.40
C MET A 568 5.16 25.96 2.50
N ASP A 569 5.41 26.99 3.32
CA ASP A 569 6.74 27.52 3.60
C ASP A 569 7.65 26.46 4.24
N LEU A 570 7.08 25.63 5.13
CA LEU A 570 7.79 24.48 5.70
C LEU A 570 8.20 23.47 4.64
N VAL A 571 7.34 23.24 3.64
CA VAL A 571 7.61 22.32 2.53
C VAL A 571 8.66 22.90 1.57
N ALA A 572 8.65 24.22 1.39
CA ALA A 572 9.58 24.95 0.51
C ALA A 572 10.97 25.11 1.12
N ALA A 573 11.08 25.25 2.45
CA ALA A 573 12.35 25.40 3.20
C ALA A 573 13.17 24.10 3.33
N ARG A 574 12.95 23.16 2.41
CA ARG A 574 13.43 21.77 2.45
C ARG A 574 14.92 21.60 2.23
#